data_AF-A0A2R5LCM7-F1
#
_entry.id   AF-A0A2R5LCM7-F1
#
_cell.length_a   1.000
_cell.length_b   1.000
_cell.length_c   1.000
_cell.angle_alpha   90.00
_cell.angle_beta   90.00
_cell.angle_gamma   90.00
#
_symmetry.space_group_name_H-M   'P 1'
#
loop_
_entity.id
_entity.type
_entity.pdbx_description
1 polymer ?
#
loop_
_entity_poly.entity_id
_entity_poly.type
_entity_poly.pdbx_seq_one_letter_code
_entity_poly.pdbx_strand_id
1 'polypeptide(L)'
;MFQLVVFLTGCCCFVATVHAACNTGPFDAQKSIVGPGSGLYKLVKTTYKDEKPCVYVTPTSVKPTKANPQPYPWGYKENGEWVRKDGEVYGEDNRIVDKDQVYGTTTTTLVYSDYKTCDVGLFQGGNAGGPHVELWLHSDAKPGSEEVECCQKYFQEELTKQKKTFSDAKDVDSGCGDYPK
;
A
#
# COMPACT_ATOMS: atom_id res chain seq x y z
N MET A 1 -12.69 71.02 7.31
CA MET A 1 -12.92 69.86 6.42
C MET A 1 -11.55 69.32 5.99
N PHE A 2 -11.12 68.20 6.55
CA PHE A 2 -10.03 67.39 6.00
C PHE A 2 -10.41 65.92 6.18
N GLN A 3 -10.40 65.19 5.07
CA GLN A 3 -10.85 63.81 4.93
C GLN A 3 -9.85 62.79 5.49
N LEU A 4 -10.45 61.67 5.88
CA LEU A 4 -9.95 60.34 6.20
C LEU A 4 -8.85 59.81 5.26
N VAL A 5 -7.90 59.03 5.81
CA VAL A 5 -7.52 57.71 5.24
C VAL A 5 -7.19 56.75 6.38
N VAL A 6 -8.06 55.78 6.63
CA VAL A 6 -7.80 54.61 7.49
C VAL A 6 -7.24 53.52 6.60
N PHE A 7 -5.97 53.16 6.76
CA PHE A 7 -5.38 51.97 6.16
C PHE A 7 -5.81 50.74 6.97
N LEU A 8 -6.87 50.08 6.53
CA LEU A 8 -7.16 48.68 6.86
C LEU A 8 -6.33 47.81 5.91
N THR A 9 -5.05 47.60 6.22
CA THR A 9 -4.24 46.56 5.59
C THR A 9 -4.68 45.22 6.17
N GLY A 10 -5.49 44.52 5.36
CA GLY A 10 -5.99 43.19 5.63
C GLY A 10 -4.89 42.24 6.05
N CYS A 11 -5.08 41.65 7.22
CA CYS A 11 -4.36 40.47 7.66
C CYS A 11 -4.72 39.35 6.67
N CYS A 12 -3.87 39.14 5.67
CA CYS A 12 -3.93 37.96 4.82
C CYS A 12 -3.68 36.75 5.73
N CYS A 13 -4.76 36.19 6.28
CA CYS A 13 -4.79 34.86 6.83
C CYS A 13 -4.53 33.87 5.69
N PHE A 14 -3.26 33.75 5.30
CA PHE A 14 -2.78 32.55 4.63
C PHE A 14 -2.96 31.43 5.64
N VAL A 15 -4.08 30.72 5.52
CA VAL A 15 -4.26 29.43 6.16
C VAL A 15 -3.24 28.53 5.49
N ALA A 16 -2.04 28.46 6.04
CA ALA A 16 -1.07 27.45 5.70
C ALA A 16 -1.69 26.13 6.14
N THR A 17 -2.40 25.48 5.23
CA THR A 17 -2.76 24.07 5.36
C THR A 17 -1.46 23.30 5.38
N VAL A 18 -0.94 23.05 6.58
CA VAL A 18 0.16 22.12 6.82
C VAL A 18 -0.40 20.73 6.51
N HIS A 19 -0.40 20.35 5.23
CA HIS A 19 -0.57 18.95 4.87
C HIS A 19 0.59 18.20 5.53
N ALA A 20 0.30 17.10 6.22
CA ALA A 20 1.36 16.27 6.77
C ALA A 20 2.25 15.81 5.61
N ALA A 21 3.56 16.03 5.71
CA ALA A 21 4.48 15.55 4.71
C ALA A 21 4.45 14.01 4.68
N CYS A 22 4.37 13.43 3.48
CA CYS A 22 4.43 11.98 3.29
C CYS A 22 5.64 11.37 4.00
N ASN A 23 5.48 10.15 4.52
CA ASN A 23 6.58 9.46 5.21
C ASN A 23 7.80 9.30 4.28
N THR A 24 8.99 9.47 4.83
CA THR A 24 10.25 9.35 4.07
C THR A 24 11.03 8.13 4.53
N GLY A 25 11.70 7.48 3.56
CA GLY A 25 12.50 6.30 3.82
C GLY A 25 13.79 6.60 4.61
N PRO A 26 14.56 5.55 4.97
CA PRO A 26 14.37 4.15 4.55
C PRO A 26 13.14 3.49 5.19
N PHE A 27 12.51 2.59 4.43
CA PHE A 27 11.33 1.85 4.91
C PHE A 27 11.74 0.52 5.54
N ASP A 28 11.06 0.13 6.61
CA ASP A 28 11.29 -1.10 7.35
C ASP A 28 10.21 -2.14 7.01
N ALA A 29 10.63 -3.24 6.38
CA ALA A 29 9.73 -4.30 5.96
C ALA A 29 9.04 -4.99 7.14
N GLN A 30 9.74 -5.23 8.25
CA GLN A 30 9.15 -5.89 9.42
C GLN A 30 8.05 -5.05 10.04
N LYS A 31 8.24 -3.72 10.05
CA LYS A 31 7.23 -2.77 10.51
C LYS A 31 6.03 -2.69 9.57
N SER A 32 6.25 -2.71 8.25
CA SER A 32 5.16 -2.73 7.25
C SER A 32 4.35 -4.04 7.34
N ILE A 33 4.99 -5.19 7.48
CA ILE A 33 4.30 -6.50 7.62
C ILE A 33 3.38 -6.55 8.85
N VAL A 34 3.81 -5.95 9.97
CA VAL A 34 2.97 -5.87 11.18
C VAL A 34 1.88 -4.80 11.02
N GLY A 35 2.20 -3.69 10.36
CA GLY A 35 1.29 -2.58 10.11
C GLY A 35 0.64 -2.08 11.42
N PRO A 36 -0.68 -1.80 11.42
CA PRO A 36 -1.41 -1.41 12.63
C PRO A 36 -1.69 -2.57 13.59
N GLY A 37 -1.33 -3.82 13.24
CA GLY A 37 -1.46 -5.01 14.09
C GLY A 37 -2.85 -5.68 14.11
N SER A 38 -3.81 -5.18 13.32
CA SER A 38 -5.13 -5.79 13.12
C SER A 38 -5.70 -5.37 11.77
N GLY A 39 -6.82 -5.96 11.34
CA GLY A 39 -7.43 -5.66 10.05
C GLY A 39 -6.81 -6.47 8.91
N LEU A 40 -6.90 -5.94 7.68
CA LEU A 40 -6.33 -6.55 6.49
C LEU A 40 -5.83 -5.49 5.52
N TYR A 41 -4.91 -5.86 4.65
CA TYR A 41 -4.50 -5.06 3.51
C TYR A 41 -5.07 -5.67 2.24
N LYS A 42 -5.65 -4.81 1.40
CA LYS A 42 -6.20 -5.16 0.10
C LYS A 42 -5.24 -4.71 -0.97
N LEU A 43 -4.97 -5.56 -1.94
CA LEU A 43 -4.33 -5.12 -3.17
C LEU A 43 -5.36 -4.37 -4.00
N VAL A 44 -5.13 -3.07 -4.21
CA VAL A 44 -6.08 -2.19 -4.90
C VAL A 44 -5.70 -2.06 -6.37
N LYS A 45 -4.41 -1.87 -6.65
CA LYS A 45 -3.88 -1.78 -8.01
C LYS A 45 -2.56 -2.52 -8.15
N THR A 46 -2.35 -3.16 -9.30
CA THR A 46 -1.06 -3.75 -9.66
C THR A 46 -0.78 -3.64 -11.16
N THR A 47 0.50 -3.64 -11.55
CA THR A 47 0.88 -3.82 -12.96
C THR A 47 1.01 -5.29 -13.38
N TYR A 48 0.89 -6.24 -12.44
CA TYR A 48 0.86 -7.66 -12.75
C TYR A 48 -0.49 -8.06 -13.35
N LYS A 49 -0.50 -8.46 -14.62
CA LYS A 49 -1.76 -8.66 -15.37
C LYS A 49 -2.55 -9.89 -14.92
N ASP A 50 -1.84 -10.94 -14.52
CA ASP A 50 -2.41 -12.23 -14.15
C ASP A 50 -2.83 -12.31 -12.67
N GLU A 51 -2.83 -11.17 -11.98
CA GLU A 51 -3.20 -11.08 -10.58
C GLU A 51 -4.62 -11.61 -10.31
N LYS A 52 -4.81 -12.32 -9.20
CA LYS A 52 -6.13 -12.77 -8.76
C LYS A 52 -6.99 -11.57 -8.33
N PRO A 53 -8.31 -11.59 -8.53
CA PRO A 53 -9.17 -10.48 -8.10
C PRO A 53 -9.33 -10.49 -6.58
N CYS A 54 -9.51 -9.31 -5.99
CA CYS A 54 -9.79 -9.12 -4.57
C CYS A 54 -8.71 -9.68 -3.64
N VAL A 55 -7.45 -9.66 -4.05
CA VAL A 55 -6.35 -10.14 -3.21
C VAL A 55 -6.29 -9.35 -1.89
N TYR A 56 -6.13 -10.07 -0.79
CA TYR A 56 -5.91 -9.49 0.54
C TYR A 56 -4.91 -10.31 1.34
N VAL A 57 -4.29 -9.65 2.32
CA VAL A 57 -3.42 -10.26 3.33
C VAL A 57 -3.83 -9.77 4.72
N THR A 58 -3.71 -10.62 5.73
CA THR A 58 -3.90 -10.21 7.13
C THR A 58 -2.54 -10.07 7.81
N PRO A 59 -2.24 -8.92 8.43
CA PRO A 59 -0.99 -8.70 9.15
C PRO A 59 -0.75 -9.73 10.24
N THR A 60 0.53 -10.03 10.49
CA THR A 60 0.94 -10.79 11.68
C THR A 60 1.19 -9.86 12.86
N SER A 61 0.87 -10.31 14.07
CA SER A 61 1.14 -9.57 15.31
C SER A 61 2.59 -9.72 15.79
N VAL A 62 3.37 -10.60 15.16
CA VAL A 62 4.76 -10.90 15.52
C VAL A 62 5.68 -10.36 14.44
N LYS A 63 6.74 -9.64 14.83
CA LYS A 63 7.75 -9.15 13.89
C LYS A 63 8.49 -10.33 13.24
N PRO A 64 8.34 -10.55 11.93
CA PRO A 64 8.91 -11.71 11.29
C PRO A 64 10.36 -11.45 10.86
N THR A 65 11.24 -12.42 11.10
CA THR A 65 12.66 -12.34 10.71
C THR A 65 13.00 -13.52 9.81
N LYS A 66 14.08 -13.44 9.03
CA LYS A 66 14.50 -14.56 8.18
C LYS A 66 14.77 -15.86 8.96
N ALA A 67 15.27 -15.76 10.19
CA ALA A 67 15.50 -16.91 11.06
C ALA A 67 14.21 -17.45 11.71
N ASN A 68 13.15 -16.64 11.73
CA ASN A 68 11.84 -17.01 12.26
C ASN A 68 10.73 -16.38 11.41
N PRO A 69 10.50 -16.87 10.18
CA PRO A 69 9.39 -16.43 9.34
C PRO A 69 8.07 -16.66 10.05
N GLN A 70 7.07 -15.80 9.78
CA GLN A 70 5.76 -15.94 10.41
C GLN A 70 4.74 -16.42 9.38
N PRO A 71 3.80 -17.28 9.78
CA PRO A 71 2.66 -17.57 8.93
C PRO A 71 1.82 -16.30 8.76
N TYR A 72 1.32 -16.06 7.55
CA TYR A 72 0.34 -15.02 7.28
C TYR A 72 -0.82 -15.59 6.46
N PRO A 73 -2.06 -15.35 6.90
CA PRO A 73 -3.22 -15.65 6.06
C PRO A 73 -3.35 -14.64 4.93
N TRP A 74 -3.76 -15.14 3.77
CA TRP A 74 -4.09 -14.32 2.62
C TRP A 74 -5.20 -14.99 1.80
N GLY A 75 -5.73 -14.27 0.83
CA GLY A 75 -6.78 -14.82 -0.01
C GLY A 75 -7.14 -13.93 -1.18
N TYR A 76 -8.10 -14.41 -1.96
CA TYR A 76 -8.63 -13.77 -3.15
C TYR A 76 -10.03 -14.30 -3.44
N LYS A 77 -10.70 -13.74 -4.43
CA LYS A 77 -12.03 -14.21 -4.86
C LYS A 77 -11.90 -15.08 -6.11
N GLU A 78 -12.58 -16.21 -6.13
CA GLU A 78 -12.65 -17.10 -7.30
C GLU A 78 -14.08 -17.61 -7.45
N ASN A 79 -14.66 -17.46 -8.63
CA ASN A 79 -16.05 -17.86 -8.92
C ASN A 79 -17.10 -17.29 -7.93
N GLY A 80 -16.83 -16.10 -7.37
CA GLY A 80 -17.71 -15.44 -6.42
C GLY A 80 -17.48 -15.83 -4.96
N GLU A 81 -16.63 -16.82 -4.68
CA GLU A 81 -16.31 -17.31 -3.34
C GLU A 81 -14.93 -16.84 -2.88
N TRP A 82 -14.75 -16.69 -1.57
CA TRP A 82 -13.48 -16.34 -0.96
C TRP A 82 -12.61 -17.59 -0.80
N VAL A 83 -11.44 -17.58 -1.44
CA VAL A 83 -10.41 -18.60 -1.26
C VAL A 83 -9.40 -18.08 -0.24
N ARG A 84 -9.26 -18.80 0.87
CA ARG A 84 -8.25 -18.53 1.90
C ARG A 84 -7.07 -19.47 1.75
N LYS A 85 -5.87 -18.92 1.92
CA LYS A 85 -4.58 -19.61 1.89
C LYS A 85 -3.73 -19.11 3.07
N ASP A 86 -2.68 -19.86 3.36
CA ASP A 86 -1.63 -19.44 4.27
C ASP A 86 -0.30 -19.43 3.51
N GLY A 87 0.56 -18.47 3.85
CA GLY A 87 1.94 -18.38 3.40
C GLY A 87 2.88 -18.12 4.57
N GLU A 88 4.17 -17.99 4.28
CA GLU A 88 5.19 -17.54 5.22
C GLU A 88 5.76 -16.19 4.78
N VAL A 89 5.97 -15.28 5.72
CA VAL A 89 6.51 -13.94 5.45
C VAL A 89 7.67 -13.61 6.38
N TYR A 90 8.65 -12.85 5.90
CA TYR A 90 9.63 -12.14 6.72
C TYR A 90 10.11 -10.84 6.08
N GLY A 91 10.65 -9.93 6.91
CA GLY A 91 11.25 -8.68 6.44
C GLY A 91 12.79 -8.69 6.52
N GLU A 92 13.44 -8.19 5.47
CA GLU A 92 14.89 -7.92 5.38
C GLU A 92 15.09 -6.52 4.78
N ASP A 93 15.57 -5.56 5.58
CA ASP A 93 15.66 -4.14 5.22
C ASP A 93 14.29 -3.57 4.78
N ASN A 94 14.19 -3.06 3.56
CA ASN A 94 12.94 -2.60 2.95
C ASN A 94 12.25 -3.67 2.09
N ARG A 95 12.67 -4.94 2.16
CA ARG A 95 12.11 -6.03 1.37
C ARG A 95 11.27 -6.95 2.24
N ILE A 96 10.02 -7.14 1.84
CA ILE A 96 9.14 -8.19 2.33
C ILE A 96 9.39 -9.41 1.46
N VAL A 97 9.63 -10.57 2.07
CA VAL A 97 9.79 -11.84 1.37
C VAL A 97 8.65 -12.74 1.78
N ASP A 98 7.87 -13.16 0.80
CA ASP A 98 6.69 -14.01 0.98
C ASP A 98 6.92 -15.36 0.29
N LYS A 99 6.32 -16.40 0.83
CA LYS A 99 6.35 -17.75 0.26
C LYS A 99 5.00 -18.43 0.41
N ASP A 100 4.42 -18.81 -0.71
CA ASP A 100 3.17 -19.55 -0.77
C ASP A 100 3.13 -20.53 -1.96
N GLN A 101 2.06 -21.33 -2.06
CA GLN A 101 1.92 -22.37 -3.09
C GLN A 101 1.45 -21.84 -4.46
N VAL A 102 0.88 -20.63 -4.51
CA VAL A 102 0.31 -20.00 -5.71
C VAL A 102 1.37 -19.17 -6.43
N TYR A 103 2.02 -18.24 -5.73
CA TYR A 103 3.02 -17.35 -6.31
C TYR A 103 4.44 -17.90 -6.18
N GLY A 104 4.69 -18.85 -5.28
CA GLY A 104 6.04 -19.35 -4.97
C GLY A 104 6.74 -18.43 -3.98
N THR A 105 8.05 -18.23 -4.15
CA THR A 105 8.80 -17.25 -3.33
C THR A 105 8.91 -15.93 -4.06
N THR A 106 8.34 -14.89 -3.47
CA THR A 106 8.30 -13.53 -4.01
C THR A 106 8.98 -12.55 -3.07
N THR A 107 9.27 -11.37 -3.59
CA THR A 107 9.84 -10.27 -2.83
C THR A 107 9.17 -8.97 -3.23
N THR A 108 8.70 -8.23 -2.25
CA THR A 108 8.16 -6.88 -2.42
C THR A 108 9.14 -5.88 -1.84
N THR A 109 9.75 -5.07 -2.70
CA THR A 109 10.60 -3.96 -2.25
C THR A 109 9.74 -2.75 -1.95
N LEU A 110 9.69 -2.31 -0.70
CA LEU A 110 8.92 -1.13 -0.29
C LEU A 110 9.55 0.13 -0.88
N VAL A 111 8.73 0.88 -1.61
CA VAL A 111 9.05 2.23 -2.11
C VAL A 111 8.32 3.31 -1.32
N TYR A 112 7.25 2.94 -0.62
CA TYR A 112 6.55 3.78 0.35
C TYR A 112 5.79 2.92 1.35
N SER A 113 5.77 3.34 2.61
CA SER A 113 4.91 2.79 3.66
C SER A 113 4.67 3.86 4.71
N ASP A 114 3.42 4.02 5.13
CA ASP A 114 3.08 4.79 6.34
C ASP A 114 3.01 3.89 7.59
N TYR A 115 3.21 2.57 7.41
CA TYR A 115 3.10 1.50 8.41
C TYR A 115 1.71 1.34 9.04
N LYS A 116 0.66 1.89 8.41
CA LYS A 116 -0.69 1.92 8.99
C LYS A 116 -1.79 1.76 7.96
N THR A 117 -1.83 2.66 6.98
CA THR A 117 -2.96 2.85 6.08
C THR A 117 -2.68 2.26 4.71
N CYS A 118 -1.43 2.29 4.26
CA CYS A 118 -1.10 1.84 2.92
C CYS A 118 0.40 1.62 2.71
N ASP A 119 0.68 0.80 1.69
CA ASP A 119 2.01 0.44 1.27
C ASP A 119 2.07 0.48 -0.27
N VAL A 120 3.23 0.88 -0.79
CA VAL A 120 3.55 0.81 -2.22
C VAL A 120 4.81 -0.01 -2.37
N GLY A 121 4.75 -1.02 -3.21
CA GLY A 121 5.80 -2.01 -3.37
C GLY A 121 6.14 -2.32 -4.82
N LEU A 122 7.36 -2.81 -5.01
CA LEU A 122 7.80 -3.47 -6.25
C LEU A 122 7.82 -4.97 -6.02
N PHE A 123 6.77 -5.64 -6.47
CA PHE A 123 6.56 -7.09 -6.36
C PHE A 123 7.30 -7.84 -7.46
N GLN A 124 8.08 -8.85 -7.09
CA GLN A 124 8.84 -9.65 -8.03
C GLN A 124 9.13 -11.08 -7.54
N GLY A 125 9.56 -11.94 -8.46
CA GLY A 125 9.96 -13.31 -8.18
C GLY A 125 8.85 -14.32 -8.45
N GLY A 126 9.07 -15.54 -7.96
CA GLY A 126 8.13 -16.63 -8.09
C GLY A 126 7.65 -16.85 -9.53
N ASN A 127 6.36 -17.14 -9.66
CA ASN A 127 5.69 -17.30 -10.96
C ASN A 127 5.28 -15.96 -11.60
N ALA A 128 5.41 -14.84 -10.88
CA ALA A 128 4.92 -13.53 -11.33
C ALA A 128 5.94 -12.74 -12.18
N GLY A 129 7.23 -13.04 -12.07
CA GLY A 129 8.29 -12.25 -12.74
C GLY A 129 8.47 -10.89 -12.06
N GLY A 130 8.52 -9.79 -12.81
CA GLY A 130 8.55 -8.43 -12.26
C GLY A 130 9.83 -7.63 -12.58
N PRO A 131 9.98 -6.42 -11.99
CA PRO A 131 9.16 -5.86 -10.92
C PRO A 131 7.82 -5.27 -11.38
N HIS A 132 6.76 -5.57 -10.63
CA HIS A 132 5.42 -5.00 -10.79
C HIS A 132 5.15 -3.98 -9.68
N VAL A 133 4.59 -2.83 -10.03
CA VAL A 133 4.17 -1.83 -9.03
C VAL A 133 2.86 -2.27 -8.41
N GLU A 134 2.77 -2.25 -7.08
CA GLU A 134 1.58 -2.58 -6.30
C GLU A 134 1.20 -1.47 -5.33
N LEU A 135 -0.11 -1.23 -5.19
CA LEU A 135 -0.71 -0.35 -4.20
C LEU A 135 -1.60 -1.17 -3.27
N TRP A 136 -1.21 -1.22 -2.00
CA TRP A 136 -1.93 -1.91 -0.94
C TRP A 136 -2.58 -0.88 -0.01
N LEU A 137 -3.87 -1.07 0.28
CA LEU A 137 -4.60 -0.23 1.24
C LEU A 137 -5.14 -1.08 2.38
N HIS A 138 -4.93 -0.62 3.61
CA HIS A 138 -5.52 -1.20 4.81
C HIS A 138 -7.06 -1.09 4.78
N SER A 139 -7.76 -2.00 5.47
CA SER A 139 -9.22 -2.01 5.53
C SER A 139 -9.83 -0.74 6.11
N ASP A 140 -9.09 -0.06 6.99
CA ASP A 140 -9.50 1.20 7.62
C ASP A 140 -9.06 2.45 6.84
N ALA A 141 -8.41 2.27 5.68
CA ALA A 141 -7.99 3.37 4.83
C ALA A 141 -9.20 4.18 4.34
N LYS A 142 -9.12 5.51 4.49
CA LYS A 142 -10.18 6.43 4.07
C LYS A 142 -9.85 6.99 2.69
N PRO A 143 -10.68 6.75 1.66
CA PRO A 143 -10.47 7.35 0.35
C PRO A 143 -10.36 8.88 0.44
N GLY A 144 -9.33 9.46 -0.19
CA GLY A 144 -9.07 10.90 -0.18
C GLY A 144 -8.46 11.45 1.12
N SER A 145 -7.97 10.59 2.03
CA SER A 145 -7.14 11.05 3.15
C SER A 145 -5.71 11.35 2.69
N GLU A 146 -5.00 12.20 3.45
CA GLU A 146 -3.61 12.57 3.14
C GLU A 146 -2.69 11.34 3.04
N GLU A 147 -2.91 10.32 3.88
CA GLU A 147 -2.14 9.08 3.85
C GLU A 147 -2.33 8.31 2.54
N VAL A 148 -3.57 8.20 2.06
CA VAL A 148 -3.91 7.52 0.81
C VAL A 148 -3.39 8.32 -0.39
N GLU A 149 -3.46 9.66 -0.34
CA GLU A 149 -2.90 10.53 -1.39
C GLU A 149 -1.38 10.36 -1.51
N CYS A 150 -0.67 10.22 -0.38
CA CYS A 150 0.76 9.90 -0.39
C CYS A 150 1.04 8.57 -1.08
N CYS A 151 0.30 7.50 -0.77
CA CYS A 151 0.48 6.23 -1.46
C CYS A 151 0.17 6.31 -2.95
N GLN A 152 -0.88 7.02 -3.36
CA GLN A 152 -1.19 7.24 -4.76
C GLN A 152 -0.08 8.00 -5.50
N LYS A 153 0.52 9.00 -4.85
CA LYS A 153 1.66 9.75 -5.38
C LYS A 153 2.84 8.81 -5.64
N TYR A 154 3.29 8.05 -4.63
CA TYR A 154 4.44 7.14 -4.79
C TYR A 154 4.16 6.01 -5.79
N PHE A 155 2.92 5.51 -5.85
CA PHE A 155 2.51 4.55 -6.88
C PHE A 155 2.66 5.14 -8.29
N GLN A 156 2.18 6.37 -8.51
CA GLN A 156 2.32 7.07 -9.80
C GLN A 156 3.77 7.38 -10.17
N GLU A 157 4.60 7.74 -9.18
CA GLU A 157 6.03 7.95 -9.39
C GLU A 157 6.73 6.67 -9.86
N GLU A 158 6.45 5.52 -9.25
CA GLU A 158 7.02 4.24 -9.69
C GLU A 158 6.51 3.80 -11.05
N LEU A 159 5.22 3.99 -11.35
CA LEU A 159 4.71 3.77 -12.71
C LEU A 159 5.49 4.61 -13.74
N THR A 160 5.70 5.89 -13.44
CA THR A 160 6.42 6.81 -14.33
C THR A 160 7.87 6.37 -14.54
N LYS A 161 8.57 5.92 -13.49
CA LYS A 161 9.93 5.35 -13.61
C LYS A 161 9.96 4.13 -14.53
N GLN A 162 8.88 3.36 -14.59
CA GLN A 162 8.72 2.22 -15.49
C GLN A 162 8.12 2.58 -16.86
N LYS A 163 7.97 3.87 -17.19
CA LYS A 163 7.32 4.36 -18.42
C LYS A 163 5.88 3.86 -18.58
N LYS A 164 5.19 3.67 -17.45
CA LYS A 164 3.78 3.26 -17.33
C LYS A 164 2.95 4.40 -16.76
N THR A 165 1.64 4.24 -16.85
CA THR A 165 0.62 5.16 -16.34
C THR A 165 -0.43 4.38 -15.54
N PHE A 166 -1.36 5.08 -14.88
CA PHE A 166 -2.46 4.42 -14.16
C PHE A 166 -3.28 3.44 -15.02
N SER A 167 -3.43 3.68 -16.32
CA SER A 167 -4.16 2.76 -17.22
C SER A 167 -3.41 1.45 -17.47
N ASP A 168 -2.11 1.40 -17.20
CA ASP A 168 -1.33 0.17 -17.28
C ASP A 168 -1.48 -0.69 -16.01
N ALA A 169 -2.04 -0.13 -14.94
CA ALA A 169 -2.36 -0.87 -13.72
C ALA A 169 -3.78 -1.44 -13.79
N LYS A 170 -3.91 -2.71 -13.38
CA LYS A 170 -5.17 -3.41 -13.20
C LYS A 170 -5.78 -3.01 -11.86
N ASP A 171 -7.08 -2.74 -11.84
CA ASP A 171 -7.88 -2.64 -10.61
C ASP A 171 -8.15 -4.04 -10.06
N VAL A 172 -7.71 -4.29 -8.83
CA VAL A 172 -7.81 -5.61 -8.17
C VAL A 172 -8.98 -5.65 -7.19
N ASP A 173 -9.33 -4.54 -6.55
CA ASP A 173 -10.37 -4.47 -5.51
C ASP A 173 -11.78 -4.10 -6.03
N SER A 174 -11.95 -4.01 -7.34
CA SER A 174 -13.23 -3.65 -7.97
C SER A 174 -14.27 -4.77 -7.83
N GLY A 175 -15.45 -4.44 -7.26
CA GLY A 175 -16.58 -5.38 -7.15
C GLY A 175 -16.40 -6.49 -6.10
N CYS A 176 -15.44 -6.35 -5.18
CA CYS A 176 -15.14 -7.38 -4.19
C CYS A 176 -16.22 -7.56 -3.11
N GLY A 177 -16.97 -6.49 -2.83
CA GLY A 177 -17.91 -6.46 -1.70
C GLY A 177 -17.16 -6.42 -0.37
N ASP A 178 -17.75 -7.05 0.65
CA ASP A 178 -17.12 -7.16 1.96
C ASP A 178 -16.01 -8.22 1.95
N TYR A 179 -14.82 -7.81 2.35
CA TYR A 179 -13.70 -8.72 2.56
C TYR A 179 -13.92 -9.58 3.81
N PRO A 180 -13.31 -10.78 3.88
CA PRO A 180 -13.37 -11.62 5.06
C PRO A 180 -12.85 -10.89 6.30
N LYS A 181 -13.51 -11.08 7.44
CA LYS A 181 -13.09 -10.56 8.74
C LYS A 181 -12.25 -11.59 9.50
#